data_AF-A0A7S2AE45-F1
#
_entry.id   AF-A0A7S2AE45-F1
#
_cell.length_a   1.000
_cell.length_b   1.000
_cell.length_c   1.000
_cell.angle_alpha   90.00
_cell.angle_beta   90.00
_cell.angle_gamma   90.00
#
_symmetry.space_group_name_H-M   'P 1'
#
loop_
_entity.id
_entity.type
_entity.pdbx_description
1 polymer ?
#
loop_
_entity_poly.entity_id
_entity_poly.type
_entity_poly.pdbx_seq_one_letter_code
_entity_poly.pdbx_strand_id
1 'polypeptide(L)'
;HGNGDVSGASLAQTILEDLHYLKPSAWCYWQPVEHRSPWGFVEADFSPGGVETTKLPHPKYYVFAHFSRFLRRGFAMLHCTEPWVAAGYSADENLLACVFANPSQGKRRLTLRAPSFSTSIAGVEAVITEPRKMRYFIRHPVEVAEDPTGGLQL
;
A
#
# COMPACT_ATOMS: atom_id res chain seq x y z
N HIS A 1 13.42 -4.47 5.77
CA HIS A 1 12.58 -4.83 6.94
C HIS A 1 13.44 -5.15 8.17
N GLY A 2 12.86 -5.36 9.36
CA GLY A 2 13.60 -5.73 10.58
C GLY A 2 14.47 -4.62 11.21
N ASN A 3 14.52 -3.44 10.61
CA ASN A 3 15.34 -2.29 11.04
C ASN A 3 14.73 -1.45 12.17
N GLY A 4 13.69 -1.94 12.85
CA GLY A 4 12.96 -1.21 13.88
C GLY A 4 12.03 -0.08 13.38
N ASP A 5 11.87 0.12 12.07
CA ASP A 5 10.90 1.10 11.53
C ASP A 5 9.45 0.68 11.82
N VAL A 6 8.85 1.26 12.87
CA VAL A 6 7.43 1.10 13.20
C VAL A 6 6.50 1.86 12.26
N SER A 7 7.01 2.86 11.51
CA SER A 7 6.19 3.67 10.61
C SER A 7 5.76 2.90 9.35
N GLY A 8 6.62 2.00 8.87
CA GLY A 8 6.39 1.19 7.68
C GLY A 8 6.77 1.87 6.37
N ALA A 9 7.46 3.01 6.42
CA ALA A 9 7.96 3.68 5.22
C ALA A 9 8.99 2.79 4.48
N SER A 10 9.95 2.20 5.21
CA SER A 10 10.90 1.25 4.61
C SER A 10 10.22 -0.03 4.14
N LEU A 11 9.13 -0.46 4.80
CA LEU A 11 8.32 -1.61 4.39
C LEU A 11 7.65 -1.36 3.04
N ALA A 12 6.92 -0.25 2.90
CA ALA A 12 6.23 0.08 1.65
C ALA A 12 7.21 0.16 0.49
N GLN A 13 8.36 0.82 0.69
CA GLN A 13 9.42 0.90 -0.31
C GLN A 13 9.90 -0.49 -0.73
N THR A 14 10.25 -1.38 0.23
CA THR A 14 10.68 -2.76 -0.09
C THR A 14 9.63 -3.52 -0.88
N ILE A 15 8.34 -3.50 -0.50
CA ILE A 15 7.29 -4.20 -1.28
C ILE A 15 7.20 -3.65 -2.71
N LEU A 16 7.20 -2.32 -2.88
CA LEU A 16 7.04 -1.68 -4.18
C LEU A 16 8.24 -2.00 -5.09
N GLU A 17 9.46 -1.93 -4.56
CA GLU A 17 10.69 -2.30 -5.26
C GLU A 17 10.73 -3.80 -5.61
N ASP A 18 10.37 -4.69 -4.68
CA ASP A 18 10.29 -6.14 -4.94
C ASP A 18 9.26 -6.46 -6.04
N LEU A 19 8.06 -5.86 -5.98
CA LEU A 19 7.02 -6.02 -7.00
C LEU A 19 7.47 -5.50 -8.38
N HIS A 20 8.20 -4.38 -8.42
CA HIS A 20 8.67 -3.78 -9.66
C HIS A 20 9.84 -4.57 -10.29
N TYR A 21 10.89 -4.86 -9.52
CA TYR A 21 12.14 -5.46 -10.02
C TYR A 21 12.11 -6.98 -10.05
N LEU A 22 11.64 -7.64 -8.99
CA LEU A 22 11.66 -9.10 -8.85
C LEU A 22 10.39 -9.76 -9.39
N LYS A 23 9.29 -9.01 -9.47
CA LYS A 23 7.99 -9.45 -10.01
C LYS A 23 7.47 -10.77 -9.39
N PRO A 24 7.53 -10.94 -8.05
CA PRO A 24 7.05 -12.16 -7.41
C PRO A 24 5.53 -12.27 -7.50
N SER A 25 5.02 -13.50 -7.50
CA SER A 25 3.58 -13.79 -7.46
C SER A 25 2.95 -13.63 -6.06
N ALA A 26 3.77 -13.54 -5.01
CA ALA A 26 3.36 -13.32 -3.63
C ALA A 26 4.48 -12.63 -2.84
N TRP A 27 4.11 -11.86 -1.82
CA TRP A 27 5.05 -11.25 -0.88
C TRP A 27 4.59 -11.55 0.55
N CYS A 28 5.48 -12.09 1.39
CA CYS A 28 5.14 -12.60 2.71
C CYS A 28 5.91 -11.86 3.80
N TYR A 29 5.21 -11.39 4.84
CA TYR A 29 5.85 -10.72 5.95
C TYR A 29 6.32 -11.68 7.05
N TRP A 30 7.59 -11.56 7.44
CA TRP A 30 8.13 -12.15 8.67
C TRP A 30 8.45 -11.03 9.68
N GLN A 31 7.74 -10.88 10.80
CA GLN A 31 6.59 -11.65 11.29
C GLN A 31 5.45 -10.74 11.79
N PRO A 32 4.17 -11.18 11.74
CA PRO A 32 3.03 -10.31 12.06
C PRO A 32 2.90 -9.97 13.55
N VAL A 33 3.32 -10.86 14.46
CA VAL A 33 3.31 -10.64 15.91
C VAL A 33 4.71 -10.91 16.44
N GLU A 34 5.18 -10.12 17.40
CA GLU A 34 6.54 -10.20 17.94
C GLU A 34 6.58 -9.97 19.45
N HIS A 35 7.51 -10.64 20.13
CA HIS A 35 7.74 -10.47 21.55
C HIS A 35 8.47 -9.15 21.85
N ARG A 36 7.77 -8.17 22.45
CA ARG A 36 8.35 -6.92 22.99
C ARG A 36 9.33 -6.22 22.03
N SER A 37 9.03 -6.23 20.72
CA SER A 37 9.93 -5.71 19.69
C SER A 37 9.18 -5.09 18.49
N PRO A 38 9.74 -4.01 17.89
CA PRO A 38 9.21 -3.34 16.71
C PRO A 38 9.39 -4.14 15.41
N TRP A 39 9.72 -5.44 15.47
CA TRP A 39 9.68 -6.32 14.29
C TRP A 39 8.25 -6.77 13.96
N GLY A 40 7.39 -6.99 14.95
CA GLY A 40 5.98 -7.35 14.73
C GLY A 40 5.15 -6.23 14.12
N PHE A 41 4.08 -6.55 13.37
CA PHE A 41 2.99 -5.59 13.15
C PHE A 41 2.28 -5.28 14.46
N VAL A 42 2.07 -6.30 15.28
CA VAL A 42 1.62 -6.20 16.67
C VAL A 42 2.81 -6.53 17.57
N GLU A 43 3.05 -5.68 18.57
CA GLU A 43 3.93 -6.02 19.70
C GLU A 43 3.09 -6.70 20.79
N ALA A 44 3.55 -7.85 21.25
CA ALA A 44 2.90 -8.65 22.28
C ALA A 44 3.91 -9.07 23.35
N ASP A 45 3.40 -9.46 24.52
CA ASP A 45 4.20 -10.11 25.55
C ASP A 45 3.79 -11.60 25.62
N PHE A 46 4.79 -12.48 25.52
CA PHE A 46 4.63 -13.93 25.49
C PHE A 46 4.90 -14.56 26.86
N SER A 47 5.24 -13.76 27.88
CA SER A 47 5.32 -14.22 29.27
C SER A 47 3.91 -14.51 29.84
N PRO A 48 3.78 -15.34 30.89
CA PRO A 48 2.49 -15.62 31.51
C PRO A 48 1.78 -14.33 31.95
N GLY A 49 0.55 -14.12 31.45
CA GLY A 49 -0.24 -12.90 31.68
C GLY A 49 0.02 -11.75 30.68
N GLY A 50 1.08 -11.84 29.85
CA GLY A 50 1.48 -10.79 28.90
C GLY A 50 0.47 -10.47 27.78
N VAL A 51 -0.52 -11.33 27.54
CA VAL A 51 -1.54 -11.07 26.50
C VAL A 51 -2.29 -9.75 26.73
N GLU A 52 -2.51 -9.38 28.01
CA GLU A 52 -3.21 -8.16 28.42
C GLU A 52 -2.43 -6.87 28.12
N THR A 53 -1.12 -6.95 27.87
CA THR A 53 -0.30 -5.77 27.55
C THR A 53 -0.27 -5.45 26.06
N THR A 54 -0.87 -6.29 25.21
CA THR A 54 -0.93 -6.11 23.75
C THR A 54 -1.77 -4.89 23.39
N LYS A 55 -1.18 -3.90 22.72
CA LYS A 55 -1.85 -2.64 22.33
C LYS A 55 -2.21 -2.64 20.83
N LEU A 56 -2.72 -1.49 20.35
CA LEU A 56 -2.92 -1.23 18.92
C LEU A 56 -1.66 -1.58 18.11
N PRO A 57 -1.81 -2.10 16.87
CA PRO A 57 -0.68 -2.43 16.02
C PRO A 57 0.16 -1.20 15.66
N HIS A 58 1.44 -1.44 15.36
CA HIS A 58 2.34 -0.43 14.81
C HIS A 58 1.79 0.16 13.50
N PRO A 59 2.07 1.46 13.20
CA PRO A 59 1.62 2.11 11.96
C PRO A 59 1.87 1.30 10.68
N LYS A 60 2.98 0.55 10.62
CA LYS A 60 3.31 -0.34 9.51
C LYS A 60 2.30 -1.45 9.22
N TYR A 61 1.45 -1.85 10.17
CA TYR A 61 0.30 -2.72 9.92
C TYR A 61 -0.67 -2.08 8.92
N TYR A 62 -1.03 -0.82 9.16
CA TYR A 62 -1.92 -0.05 8.29
C TYR A 62 -1.27 0.27 6.94
N VAL A 63 0.06 0.35 6.88
CA VAL A 63 0.82 0.45 5.62
C VAL A 63 0.76 -0.87 4.84
N PHE A 64 1.08 -2.00 5.47
CA PHE A 64 0.98 -3.33 4.84
C PHE A 64 -0.42 -3.63 4.33
N ALA A 65 -1.43 -3.21 5.08
CA ALA A 65 -2.83 -3.40 4.74
C ALA A 65 -3.28 -2.65 3.47
N HIS A 66 -2.55 -1.65 2.95
CA HIS A 66 -2.84 -1.12 1.61
C HIS A 66 -2.61 -2.19 0.54
N PHE A 67 -1.47 -2.88 0.58
CA PHE A 67 -1.13 -3.93 -0.36
C PHE A 67 -2.14 -5.09 -0.29
N SER A 68 -2.36 -5.65 0.90
CA SER A 68 -3.21 -6.85 1.04
C SER A 68 -4.72 -6.61 0.89
N ARG A 69 -5.22 -5.38 1.03
CA ARG A 69 -6.65 -5.04 0.80
C ARG A 69 -6.95 -4.73 -0.66
N PHE A 70 -6.04 -4.03 -1.34
CA PHE A 70 -6.29 -3.48 -2.68
C PHE A 70 -5.67 -4.31 -3.82
N LEU A 71 -4.52 -4.96 -3.60
CA LEU A 71 -3.92 -5.90 -4.55
C LEU A 71 -4.28 -7.34 -4.15
N ARG A 72 -5.48 -7.79 -4.53
CA ARG A 72 -6.03 -9.09 -4.11
C ARG A 72 -5.55 -10.24 -4.99
N ARG A 73 -5.61 -11.46 -4.44
CA ARG A 73 -5.39 -12.71 -5.19
C ARG A 73 -6.29 -12.73 -6.44
N GLY A 74 -5.69 -12.99 -7.59
CA GLY A 74 -6.37 -13.04 -8.89
C GLY A 74 -6.18 -11.78 -9.74
N PHE A 75 -5.69 -10.68 -9.16
CA PHE A 75 -5.39 -9.47 -9.93
C PHE A 75 -4.22 -9.72 -10.88
N ALA A 76 -4.36 -9.30 -12.13
CA ALA A 76 -3.25 -9.21 -13.08
C ALA A 76 -2.39 -8.01 -12.70
N MET A 77 -1.17 -8.26 -12.21
CA MET A 77 -0.22 -7.19 -11.88
C MET A 77 0.23 -6.48 -13.16
N LEU A 78 0.08 -5.15 -13.17
CA LEU A 78 0.46 -4.31 -14.29
C LEU A 78 1.88 -3.77 -14.11
N HIS A 79 2.58 -3.55 -15.22
CA HIS A 79 3.86 -2.84 -15.16
C HIS A 79 3.61 -1.34 -14.94
N CYS A 80 4.15 -0.81 -13.84
CA CYS A 80 4.31 0.63 -13.62
C CYS A 80 5.74 1.04 -14.00
N THR A 81 5.90 2.16 -14.70
CA THR A 81 7.22 2.78 -14.93
C THR A 81 7.92 3.15 -13.62
N GLU A 82 7.13 3.53 -12.61
CA GLU A 82 7.57 4.10 -11.34
C GLU A 82 7.74 3.02 -10.25
N PRO A 83 8.96 2.62 -9.81
CA PRO A 83 9.19 1.62 -8.74
C PRO A 83 8.66 1.94 -7.31
N TRP A 84 8.00 3.09 -7.10
CA TRP A 84 7.25 3.43 -5.89
C TRP A 84 5.72 3.33 -6.11
N VAL A 85 5.31 2.66 -7.18
CA VAL A 85 3.91 2.39 -7.56
C VAL A 85 3.77 0.91 -7.95
N ALA A 86 2.74 0.26 -7.42
CA ALA A 86 2.27 -1.04 -7.88
C ALA A 86 0.80 -0.92 -8.28
N ALA A 87 0.43 -1.51 -9.43
CA ALA A 87 -0.95 -1.54 -9.91
C ALA A 87 -1.35 -2.97 -10.26
N GLY A 88 -2.62 -3.30 -10.05
CA GLY A 88 -3.22 -4.57 -10.44
C GLY A 88 -4.62 -4.36 -10.98
N TYR A 89 -5.01 -5.18 -11.96
CA TYR A 89 -6.33 -5.14 -12.57
C TYR A 89 -7.09 -6.45 -12.34
N SER A 90 -8.38 -6.34 -12.00
CA SER A 90 -9.33 -7.44 -12.00
C SER A 90 -10.34 -7.24 -13.12
N ALA A 91 -10.40 -8.18 -14.07
CA ALA A 91 -11.39 -8.17 -15.14
C ALA A 91 -12.80 -8.50 -14.60
N ASP A 92 -12.89 -9.46 -13.67
CA ASP A 92 -14.15 -9.89 -13.06
C ASP A 92 -14.85 -8.77 -12.26
N GLU A 93 -14.06 -7.90 -11.63
CA GLU A 93 -14.55 -6.73 -10.89
C GLU A 93 -14.52 -5.42 -11.70
N ASN A 94 -13.98 -5.45 -12.93
CA ASN A 94 -13.61 -4.28 -13.74
C ASN A 94 -12.91 -3.18 -12.92
N LEU A 95 -11.92 -3.58 -12.10
CA LEU A 95 -11.30 -2.74 -11.09
C LEU A 95 -9.79 -2.61 -11.30
N LEU A 96 -9.33 -1.38 -11.49
CA LEU A 96 -7.93 -1.01 -11.39
C LEU A 96 -7.62 -0.55 -9.95
N ALA A 97 -6.70 -1.23 -9.29
CA ALA A 97 -6.21 -0.87 -7.96
C ALA A 97 -4.74 -0.46 -8.02
N CYS A 98 -4.41 0.68 -7.40
CA CYS A 98 -3.05 1.21 -7.32
C CYS A 98 -2.65 1.44 -5.87
N VAL A 99 -1.42 1.05 -5.51
CA VAL A 99 -0.79 1.34 -4.22
C VAL A 99 0.53 2.04 -4.50
N PHE A 100 0.76 3.18 -3.83
CA PHE A 100 1.99 3.96 -4.00
C PHE A 100 2.45 4.57 -2.68
N ALA A 101 3.76 4.79 -2.56
CA ALA A 101 4.37 5.48 -1.43
C ALA A 101 4.94 6.83 -1.89
N ASN A 102 4.76 7.90 -1.11
CA ASN A 102 5.48 9.16 -1.36
C ASN A 102 6.84 9.09 -0.63
N PRO A 103 7.99 8.99 -1.35
CA PRO A 103 9.31 8.89 -0.71
C PRO A 103 9.81 10.23 -0.14
N SER A 104 9.12 11.35 -0.40
CA SER A 104 9.57 12.68 0.00
C SER A 104 8.98 13.13 1.35
N GLN A 105 9.69 14.03 2.03
CA GLN A 105 9.21 14.65 3.29
C GLN A 105 8.07 15.68 3.07
N GLY A 106 7.70 15.98 1.82
CA GLY A 106 6.74 17.02 1.47
C GLY A 106 5.49 16.47 0.76
N LYS A 107 4.47 17.33 0.60
CA LYS A 107 3.35 17.02 -0.29
C LYS A 107 3.86 16.99 -1.74
N ARG A 108 3.43 16.00 -2.51
CA ARG A 108 3.61 15.92 -3.96
C ARG A 108 2.27 15.67 -4.61
N ARG A 109 2.02 16.31 -5.76
CA ARG A 109 1.00 15.85 -6.70
C ARG A 109 1.59 14.65 -7.43
N LEU A 110 0.90 13.52 -7.34
CA LEU A 110 1.11 12.39 -8.23
C LEU A 110 0.10 12.51 -9.37
N THR A 111 0.43 11.99 -10.55
CA THR A 111 -0.50 11.84 -11.66
C THR A 111 -0.31 10.44 -12.20
N LEU A 112 -1.37 9.64 -12.19
CA LEU A 112 -1.37 8.27 -12.72
C LEU A 112 -2.03 8.30 -14.09
N ARG A 113 -1.32 7.80 -15.11
CA ARG A 113 -1.82 7.70 -16.49
C ARG A 113 -2.00 6.23 -16.83
N ALA A 114 -3.21 5.87 -17.25
CA ALA A 114 -3.60 4.52 -17.60
C ALA A 114 -4.19 4.53 -19.03
N PRO A 115 -3.36 4.68 -20.07
CA PRO A 115 -3.82 4.96 -21.44
C PRO A 115 -4.64 3.81 -22.07
N SER A 116 -4.48 2.58 -21.57
CA SER A 116 -5.28 1.42 -21.99
C SER A 116 -6.65 1.32 -21.31
N PHE A 117 -7.01 2.26 -20.43
CA PHE A 117 -8.27 2.30 -19.69
C PHE A 117 -9.11 3.48 -20.14
N SER A 118 -10.42 3.27 -20.30
CA SER A 118 -11.36 4.35 -20.63
C SER A 118 -11.58 5.31 -19.46
N THR A 119 -11.86 6.57 -19.78
CA THR A 119 -12.25 7.62 -18.82
C THR A 119 -13.65 7.40 -18.21
N SER A 120 -14.47 6.55 -18.83
CA SER A 120 -15.77 6.14 -18.27
C SER A 120 -15.55 5.19 -17.09
N ILE A 121 -15.40 5.76 -15.89
CA ILE A 121 -15.27 5.02 -14.63
C ILE A 121 -16.55 5.15 -13.79
N ALA A 122 -16.93 4.09 -13.10
CA ALA A 122 -18.09 4.10 -12.19
C ALA A 122 -17.84 4.93 -10.92
N GLY A 123 -16.58 5.11 -10.53
CA GLY A 123 -16.16 5.91 -9.40
C GLY A 123 -14.66 5.76 -9.13
N VAL A 124 -14.12 6.62 -8.28
CA VAL A 124 -12.74 6.53 -7.77
C VAL A 124 -12.77 6.67 -6.25
N GLU A 125 -12.03 5.80 -5.57
CA GLU A 125 -11.77 5.93 -4.13
C GLU A 125 -10.27 5.92 -3.87
N ALA A 126 -9.78 6.89 -3.10
CA ALA A 126 -8.44 6.88 -2.54
C ALA A 126 -8.50 7.00 -1.02
N VAL A 127 -7.58 6.31 -0.35
CA VAL A 127 -7.36 6.39 1.10
C VAL A 127 -5.88 6.57 1.38
N ILE A 128 -5.54 7.42 2.35
CA ILE A 128 -4.15 7.73 2.71
C ILE A 128 -3.87 7.30 4.15
N THR A 129 -2.69 6.70 4.34
CA THR A 129 -2.08 6.48 5.66
C THR A 129 -0.91 7.44 5.83
N GLU A 130 -0.94 8.30 6.85
CA GLU A 130 0.18 9.14 7.28
C GLU A 130 0.73 8.57 8.60
N PRO A 131 1.65 7.58 8.56
CA PRO A 131 1.98 6.77 9.73
C PRO A 131 2.61 7.59 10.86
N ARG A 132 3.44 8.60 10.53
CA ARG A 132 4.04 9.53 11.51
C ARG A 132 3.02 10.46 12.20
N LYS A 133 1.79 10.57 11.67
CA LYS A 133 0.69 11.36 12.27
C LYS A 133 -0.39 10.48 12.89
N MET A 134 -0.21 9.16 12.93
CA MET A 134 -1.21 8.19 13.40
C MET A 134 -2.56 8.30 12.67
N ARG A 135 -2.57 8.71 11.40
CA ARG A 135 -3.78 8.83 10.56
C ARG A 135 -3.80 7.68 9.55
N TYR A 136 -4.86 6.87 9.56
CA TYR A 136 -4.96 5.64 8.79
C TYR A 136 -6.21 5.65 7.92
N PHE A 137 -6.08 5.19 6.67
CA PHE A 137 -7.17 5.07 5.70
C PHE A 137 -8.08 6.31 5.57
N ILE A 138 -7.51 7.51 5.66
CA ILE A 138 -8.25 8.76 5.50
C ILE A 138 -8.64 8.91 4.03
N ARG A 139 -9.95 8.99 3.74
CA ARG A 139 -10.45 9.26 2.38
C ARG A 139 -9.80 10.51 1.81
N HIS A 140 -9.38 10.43 0.55
CA HIS A 140 -8.77 11.52 -0.19
C HIS A 140 -9.52 11.75 -1.51
N PRO A 141 -9.82 13.00 -1.90
CA PRO A 141 -10.34 13.27 -3.23
C PRO A 141 -9.29 12.91 -4.29
N VAL A 142 -9.76 12.49 -5.46
CA VAL A 142 -8.96 12.24 -6.66
C VAL A 142 -9.60 13.01 -7.79
N GLU A 143 -8.80 13.71 -8.59
CA GLU A 143 -9.25 14.43 -9.77
C GLU A 143 -9.17 13.48 -10.96
N VAL A 144 -10.31 13.19 -11.59
CA VAL A 144 -10.38 12.29 -12.75
C VAL A 144 -10.43 13.14 -14.02
N ALA A 145 -9.54 12.85 -14.96
CA ALA A 145 -9.47 13.54 -16.23
C ALA A 145 -9.19 12.57 -17.39
N GLU A 146 -9.43 13.05 -18.61
CA GLU A 146 -8.93 12.42 -19.81
C GLU A 146 -7.46 12.80 -20.02
N ASP A 147 -6.61 11.80 -20.29
CA ASP A 147 -5.23 12.05 -20.70
C ASP A 147 -5.22 12.74 -22.08
N PRO A 148 -4.38 13.76 -22.33
CA PRO A 148 -4.29 14.43 -23.63
C PRO A 148 -3.98 13.53 -24.84
N THR A 149 -3.49 12.31 -24.62
CA THR A 149 -3.23 11.29 -25.64
C THR A 149 -4.32 10.20 -25.72
N GLY A 150 -5.37 10.34 -24.92
CA GLY A 150 -6.44 9.35 -24.73
C GLY A 150 -6.22 8.45 -23.51
N GLY A 151 -7.31 8.13 -22.81
CA GLY A 151 -7.33 7.22 -21.67
C GLY A 151 -7.42 7.91 -20.31
N LEU A 152 -7.36 7.12 -19.23
CA LEU A 152 -7.64 7.58 -17.87
C LEU A 152 -6.43 8.30 -17.23
N GLN A 153 -6.68 9.48 -16.65
CA GLN A 153 -5.75 10.20 -15.78
C GLN A 153 -6.36 10.40 -14.38
N LEU A 154 -5.57 10.15 -13.32
CA LEU A 154 -5.89 10.31 -11.90
C LEU A 154 -4.80 11.12 -11.15
#